data_AF-A0A1Q3D1B5-F1
#
_entry.id   AF-A0A1Q3D1B5-F1
#
_cell.length_a   1.000
_cell.length_b   1.000
_cell.length_c   1.000
_cell.angle_alpha   90.00
_cell.angle_beta   90.00
_cell.angle_gamma   90.00
#
_symmetry.space_group_name_H-M   'P 1'
#
loop_
_entity.id
_entity.type
_entity.pdbx_description
1 polymer ?
#
loop_
_entity_poly.entity_id
_entity_poly.type
_entity_poly.pdbx_seq_one_letter_code
_entity_poly.pdbx_strand_id
1 'polypeptide(L)'
;MNGKIKAPNPQDPKFEEWESNDNQVMSWLFNSMEPQVYEIFAYSETSKALWDSLRDMYGHAKNASCVFELQQEISKMERIAGQSFINHLRNLKRKWDELKQYCPIAATIEVYTEREEEDRIFQLLASLRPEYEDMRRQNLMQITLPSLASMCATVNREETR
;
A
#
# COMPACT_ATOMS: atom_id res chain seq x y z
N MET A 1 21.63 -2.41 -8.26
CA MET A 1 20.84 -2.44 -9.51
C MET A 1 19.47 -1.82 -9.29
N ASN A 2 18.88 -1.10 -10.24
CA ASN A 2 17.54 -0.49 -10.14
C ASN A 2 16.45 -1.30 -10.86
N GLY A 3 16.70 -2.58 -11.14
CA GLY A 3 15.80 -3.47 -11.87
C GLY A 3 15.63 -3.16 -13.37
N LYS A 4 16.31 -2.14 -13.93
CA LYS A 4 16.26 -1.77 -15.36
C LYS A 4 17.34 -2.44 -16.20
N ILE A 5 18.41 -2.95 -15.56
CA ILE A 5 19.51 -3.65 -16.24
C ILE A 5 19.11 -5.13 -16.36
N LYS A 6 18.87 -5.57 -17.60
CA LYS A 6 18.57 -6.98 -17.88
C LYS A 6 19.82 -7.84 -17.75
N ALA A 7 19.61 -9.11 -17.40
CA ALA A 7 20.67 -10.11 -17.43
C ALA A 7 21.36 -10.11 -18.81
N PRO A 8 22.69 -9.88 -18.87
CA PRO A 8 23.46 -10.06 -20.08
C PRO A 8 23.41 -11.51 -20.57
N ASN A 9 23.84 -11.75 -21.80
CA ASN A 9 24.08 -13.12 -22.25
C ASN A 9 25.17 -13.75 -21.35
N PRO A 10 25.05 -15.01 -20.90
CA PRO A 10 26.11 -15.68 -20.12
C PRO A 10 27.49 -15.74 -20.79
N GLN A 11 27.59 -15.55 -22.10
CA GLN A 11 28.85 -15.43 -22.84
C GLN A 11 29.40 -13.99 -22.88
N ASP A 12 28.67 -13.00 -22.37
CA ASP A 12 29.12 -11.61 -22.28
C ASP A 12 30.11 -11.47 -21.10
N PRO A 13 31.29 -10.85 -21.30
CA PRO A 13 32.22 -10.56 -20.21
C PRO A 13 31.63 -9.78 -19.03
N LYS A 14 30.52 -9.05 -19.24
CA LYS A 14 29.81 -8.29 -18.21
C LYS A 14 28.87 -9.16 -17.37
N PHE A 15 28.67 -10.43 -17.72
CA PHE A 15 27.76 -11.32 -17.00
C PHE A 15 28.20 -11.54 -15.56
N GLU A 16 29.48 -11.82 -15.31
CA GLU A 16 30.01 -12.04 -13.95
C GLU A 16 29.82 -10.81 -13.04
N GLU A 17 30.08 -9.61 -13.58
CA GLU A 17 29.88 -8.36 -12.85
C GLU A 17 28.38 -8.13 -12.54
N TRP A 18 27.50 -8.44 -13.49
CA TRP A 18 26.06 -8.38 -13.28
C TRP A 18 25.62 -9.39 -12.22
N GLU A 19 26.01 -10.66 -12.33
CA GLU A 19 25.63 -11.73 -11.41
C GLU A 19 26.09 -11.43 -9.97
N SER A 20 27.31 -10.94 -9.79
CA SER A 20 27.83 -10.51 -8.48
C SER A 20 26.97 -9.41 -7.86
N ASN A 21 26.60 -8.39 -8.64
CA ASN A 21 25.73 -7.31 -8.20
C ASN A 21 24.30 -7.79 -7.88
N ASP A 22 23.77 -8.76 -8.64
CA ASP A 22 22.42 -9.30 -8.43
C ASP A 22 22.37 -10.12 -7.14
N ASN A 23 23.36 -10.99 -6.93
CA ASN A 23 23.53 -11.79 -5.71
C ASN A 23 23.69 -10.92 -4.46
N GLN A 24 24.37 -9.78 -4.56
CA GLN A 24 24.48 -8.83 -3.46
C GLN A 24 23.12 -8.25 -3.07
N VAL A 25 22.31 -7.83 -4.06
CA VAL A 25 20.97 -7.30 -3.80
C VAL A 25 20.04 -8.39 -3.26
N MET A 26 20.10 -9.61 -3.79
CA MET A 26 19.38 -10.78 -3.25
C MET A 26 19.71 -11.00 -1.78
N SER A 27 20.99 -10.98 -1.42
CA SER A 27 21.41 -11.17 -0.03
C SER A 27 20.84 -10.08 0.89
N TRP A 28 20.82 -8.81 0.46
CA TRP A 28 20.19 -7.74 1.23
C TRP A 28 18.68 -7.93 1.40
N LEU A 29 17.99 -8.34 0.34
CA LEU A 29 16.57 -8.64 0.39
C LEU A 29 16.30 -9.78 1.38
N PHE A 30 16.96 -10.91 1.23
CA PHE A 30 16.78 -12.07 2.12
C PHE A 30 17.13 -11.76 3.59
N ASN A 31 18.20 -11.00 3.84
CA ASN A 31 18.58 -10.60 5.20
C ASN A 31 17.58 -9.63 5.85
N SER A 32 16.70 -9.01 5.07
CA SER A 32 15.64 -8.11 5.58
C SER A 32 14.32 -8.83 5.85
N MET A 33 14.22 -10.12 5.50
CA MET A 33 12.99 -10.89 5.63
C MET A 33 12.92 -11.64 6.95
N GLU A 34 11.70 -11.81 7.45
CA GLU A 34 11.43 -12.83 8.46
C GLU A 34 11.63 -14.23 7.86
N PRO A 35 12.07 -15.23 8.66
CA PRO A 35 12.37 -16.58 8.15
C PRO A 35 11.24 -17.21 7.33
N GLN A 36 9.98 -17.00 7.74
CA GLN A 36 8.81 -17.54 7.05
C GLN A 36 8.61 -16.91 5.66
N VAL A 37 8.92 -15.62 5.50
CA VAL A 37 8.86 -14.92 4.21
C VAL A 37 10.00 -15.39 3.33
N TYR A 38 11.21 -15.54 3.88
CA TYR A 38 12.37 -16.07 3.17
C TYR A 38 12.07 -17.44 2.54
N GLU A 39 11.49 -18.37 3.30
CA GLU A 39 11.20 -19.74 2.84
C GLU A 39 10.30 -19.77 1.60
N ILE A 40 9.35 -18.84 1.49
CA ILE A 40 8.43 -18.74 0.33
C ILE A 40 9.19 -18.37 -0.95
N PHE A 41 10.23 -17.54 -0.84
CA PHE A 41 10.93 -16.98 -2.00
C PHE A 41 12.37 -17.50 -2.18
N ALA A 42 12.77 -18.51 -1.40
CA ALA A 42 14.15 -19.02 -1.35
C ALA A 42 14.71 -19.47 -2.71
N TYR A 43 13.83 -19.85 -3.65
CA TYR A 43 14.19 -20.30 -5.00
C TYR A 43 14.09 -19.22 -6.08
N SER A 44 14.03 -17.94 -5.69
CA SER A 44 14.04 -16.85 -6.67
C SER A 44 15.37 -16.81 -7.42
N GLU A 45 15.33 -16.86 -8.75
CA GLU A 45 16.55 -16.96 -9.58
C GLU A 45 17.35 -15.65 -9.65
N THR A 46 16.69 -14.50 -9.48
CA THR A 46 17.33 -13.19 -9.54
C THR A 46 16.72 -12.23 -8.53
N SER A 47 17.47 -11.20 -8.14
CA SER A 47 16.97 -10.14 -7.26
C SER A 47 15.74 -9.43 -7.83
N LYS A 48 15.65 -9.34 -9.16
CA LYS A 48 14.48 -8.78 -9.85
C LYS A 48 13.26 -9.69 -9.75
N ALA A 49 13.43 -10.99 -9.95
CA ALA A 49 12.35 -11.96 -9.81
C ALA A 49 11.82 -11.98 -8.36
N LEU A 50 12.73 -12.01 -7.37
CA LEU A 50 12.40 -11.90 -5.96
C LEU A 50 11.57 -10.64 -5.67
N TRP A 51 12.06 -9.48 -6.12
CA TRP A 51 11.37 -8.21 -5.93
C TRP A 51 9.99 -8.17 -6.60
N ASP A 52 9.85 -8.71 -7.81
CA ASP A 52 8.57 -8.77 -8.50
C ASP A 52 7.58 -9.66 -7.75
N SER A 53 7.99 -10.85 -7.29
CA SER A 53 7.12 -11.74 -6.51
C SER A 53 6.72 -11.13 -5.16
N LEU A 54 7.63 -10.43 -4.48
CA LEU A 54 7.31 -9.66 -3.27
C LEU A 54 6.30 -8.55 -3.57
N ARG A 55 6.50 -7.81 -4.66
CA ARG A 55 5.57 -6.77 -5.10
C ARG A 55 4.21 -7.36 -5.50
N ASP A 56 4.16 -8.52 -6.11
CA ASP A 56 2.88 -9.10 -6.53
C ASP A 56 2.13 -9.68 -5.32
N MET A 57 2.84 -10.23 -4.32
CA MET A 57 2.24 -10.76 -3.10
C MET A 57 1.86 -9.68 -2.08
N TYR A 58 2.71 -8.66 -1.91
CA TYR A 58 2.57 -7.63 -0.85
C TYR A 58 2.47 -6.20 -1.39
N GLY A 59 2.78 -5.97 -2.66
CA GLY A 59 2.66 -4.67 -3.30
C GLY A 59 1.20 -4.37 -3.61
N HIS A 60 0.45 -4.06 -2.56
CA HIS A 60 -0.91 -3.53 -2.68
C HIS A 60 -0.84 -2.09 -3.19
N ALA A 61 -0.68 -1.90 -4.50
CA ALA A 61 -0.59 -0.59 -5.15
C ALA A 61 -1.87 0.27 -4.99
N LYS A 62 -2.97 -0.32 -4.51
CA LYS A 62 -4.21 0.37 -4.14
C LYS A 62 -4.82 -0.27 -2.89
N ASN A 63 -4.14 -0.18 -1.75
CA ASN A 63 -4.71 -0.65 -0.48
C ASN A 63 -5.72 0.38 0.07
N ALA A 64 -6.92 0.40 -0.52
CA ALA A 64 -8.03 1.25 -0.08
C ALA A 64 -8.32 1.09 1.42
N SER A 65 -8.17 -0.13 1.96
CA SER A 65 -8.30 -0.39 3.40
C SER A 65 -7.24 0.37 4.21
N CYS A 66 -5.96 0.29 3.86
CA CYS A 66 -4.90 1.04 4.56
C CYS A 66 -5.07 2.56 4.43
N VAL A 67 -5.46 3.06 3.26
CA VAL A 67 -5.72 4.50 3.08
C VAL A 67 -6.86 4.95 4.00
N PHE A 68 -7.98 4.22 4.00
CA PHE A 68 -9.14 4.50 4.84
C PHE A 68 -8.80 4.44 6.34
N GLU A 69 -8.05 3.42 6.78
CA GLU A 69 -7.60 3.28 8.16
C GLU A 69 -6.70 4.44 8.58
N LEU A 70 -5.68 4.79 7.78
CA LEU A 70 -4.78 5.90 8.06
C LEU A 70 -5.52 7.23 8.10
N GLN A 71 -6.45 7.48 7.18
CA GLN A 71 -7.29 8.68 7.20
C GLN A 71 -8.11 8.75 8.48
N GLN A 72 -8.74 7.65 8.90
CA GLN A 72 -9.48 7.59 10.17
C GLN A 72 -8.59 7.82 11.39
N GLU A 73 -7.41 7.19 11.45
CA GLU A 73 -6.46 7.38 12.54
C GLU A 73 -6.03 8.85 12.64
N ILE A 74 -5.75 9.49 11.50
CA ILE A 74 -5.40 10.91 11.43
C ILE A 74 -6.57 11.77 11.91
N SER A 75 -7.80 11.53 11.42
CA SER A 75 -8.99 12.29 11.78
C SER A 75 -9.36 12.16 13.25
N LYS A 76 -9.11 11.00 13.87
CA LYS A 76 -9.37 10.73 15.30
C LYS A 76 -8.19 11.11 16.19
N MET A 77 -7.07 11.58 15.62
CA MET A 77 -5.87 11.87 16.41
C MET A 77 -6.04 13.17 17.19
N GLU A 78 -6.07 13.04 18.51
CA GLU A 78 -6.11 14.17 19.43
C GLU A 78 -4.83 14.24 20.26
N ARG A 79 -4.49 15.44 20.75
CA ARG A 79 -3.34 15.60 21.65
C ARG A 79 -3.69 15.04 23.02
N ILE A 80 -2.95 14.02 23.45
CA ILE A 80 -3.15 13.36 24.75
C ILE A 80 -2.72 14.30 25.90
N ALA A 81 -3.39 14.20 27.05
CA ALA A 81 -3.01 14.94 28.25
C ALA A 81 -1.54 14.68 28.63
N GLY A 82 -0.77 15.75 28.86
CA GLY A 82 0.67 15.67 29.19
C GLY A 82 1.60 15.46 27.98
N GLN A 83 1.07 15.25 26.77
CA GLN A 83 1.90 15.15 25.56
C GLN A 83 2.38 16.54 25.09
N SER A 84 3.67 16.67 24.79
CA SER A 84 4.20 17.90 24.17
C SER A 84 3.68 18.08 22.74
N PHE A 85 3.53 19.34 22.32
CA PHE A 85 3.13 19.66 20.94
C PHE A 85 4.08 19.04 19.90
N ILE A 86 5.39 19.08 20.14
CA ILE A 86 6.39 18.51 19.23
C ILE A 86 6.23 16.99 19.08
N ASN A 87 5.91 16.28 20.17
CA ASN A 87 5.67 14.83 20.09
C ASN A 87 4.37 14.53 19.33
N HIS A 88 3.31 15.32 19.53
CA HIS A 88 2.07 15.18 18.76
C HIS A 88 2.29 15.45 17.27
N LEU A 89 2.98 16.54 16.92
CA LEU A 89 3.32 16.88 15.53
C LEU A 89 4.18 15.80 14.87
N ARG A 90 5.14 15.23 15.60
CA ARG A 90 5.95 14.11 15.11
C ARG A 90 5.08 12.90 14.74
N ASN A 91 4.09 12.57 15.57
CA ASN A 91 3.19 11.46 15.33
C ASN A 91 2.27 11.73 14.12
N LEU A 92 1.70 12.93 14.02
CA LEU A 92 0.93 13.36 12.86
C LEU A 92 1.76 13.31 11.58
N LYS A 93 2.97 13.88 11.61
CA LYS A 93 3.89 13.87 10.47
C LYS A 93 4.22 12.46 10.01
N ARG A 94 4.50 11.54 10.93
CA ARG A 94 4.73 10.14 10.60
C ARG A 94 3.55 9.53 9.85
N LYS A 95 2.32 9.79 10.30
CA LYS A 95 1.10 9.28 9.66
C LYS A 95 0.83 9.91 8.30
N TRP A 96 1.10 11.20 8.12
CA TRP A 96 1.03 11.83 6.79
C TRP A 96 2.07 11.28 5.82
N ASP A 97 3.30 11.07 6.29
CA ASP A 97 4.37 10.51 5.46
C ASP A 97 4.06 9.04 5.09
N GLU A 98 3.44 8.27 5.99
CA GLU A 98 2.92 6.92 5.72
C GLU A 98 1.78 6.94 4.70
N LEU A 99 0.76 7.79 4.90
CA LEU A 99 -0.35 7.95 3.95
C LEU A 99 0.13 8.31 2.54
N LYS A 100 1.16 9.16 2.44
CA LYS A 100 1.77 9.56 1.16
C LYS A 100 2.40 8.38 0.40
N GLN A 101 2.79 7.31 1.08
CA GLN A 101 3.30 6.10 0.42
C GLN A 101 2.19 5.36 -0.34
N TYR A 102 0.97 5.36 0.21
CA TYR A 102 -0.20 4.71 -0.40
C TYR A 102 -0.95 5.64 -1.37
N CYS A 103 -0.86 6.96 -1.17
CA CYS A 103 -1.43 7.99 -2.04
C CYS A 103 -0.32 8.92 -2.59
N PRO A 104 0.52 8.45 -3.55
CA PRO A 104 1.57 9.28 -4.16
C PRO A 104 0.97 10.49 -4.87
N ILE A 105 1.70 11.53 -5.26
CA ILE A 105 1.08 12.71 -5.92
C ILE A 105 0.38 12.30 -7.23
N ALA A 106 -0.81 12.86 -7.50
CA ALA A 106 -1.54 12.61 -8.73
C ALA A 106 -0.74 13.15 -9.92
N ALA A 107 -0.42 12.28 -10.88
CA ALA A 107 0.36 12.64 -12.06
C ALA A 107 -0.49 13.26 -13.18
N THR A 108 -1.80 13.01 -13.19
CA THR A 108 -2.74 13.48 -14.21
C THR A 108 -4.06 13.93 -13.59
N ILE A 109 -4.89 14.63 -14.37
CA ILE A 109 -6.23 15.09 -13.94
C ILE A 109 -7.14 13.89 -13.69
N GLU A 110 -7.04 12.83 -14.49
CA GLU A 110 -7.83 11.62 -14.33
C GLU A 110 -7.55 10.93 -12.99
N VAL A 111 -6.26 10.82 -12.63
CA VAL A 111 -5.84 10.27 -11.32
C VAL A 111 -6.31 11.16 -10.17
N TYR A 112 -6.33 12.47 -10.35
CA TYR A 112 -6.86 13.40 -9.35
C TYR A 112 -8.37 13.19 -9.13
N THR A 113 -9.15 13.12 -10.22
CA THR A 113 -10.60 12.93 -10.16
C THR A 113 -10.98 11.57 -9.56
N GLU A 114 -10.27 10.50 -9.91
CA GLU A 114 -10.45 9.18 -9.30
C GLU A 114 -10.28 9.25 -7.78
N ARG A 115 -9.23 9.91 -7.31
CA ARG A 115 -8.97 10.06 -5.87
C ARG A 115 -9.96 10.94 -5.15
N GLU A 116 -10.43 12.00 -5.81
CA GLU A 116 -11.48 12.83 -5.24
C GLU A 116 -12.76 12.00 -5.00
N GLU A 117 -13.08 11.07 -5.91
CA GLU A 117 -14.18 10.13 -5.72
C GLU A 117 -13.89 9.11 -4.60
N GLU A 118 -12.68 8.55 -4.54
CA GLU A 118 -12.24 7.66 -3.45
C GLU A 118 -12.36 8.35 -2.07
N ASP A 119 -11.92 9.60 -1.95
CA ASP A 119 -12.01 10.39 -0.71
C ASP A 119 -13.47 10.60 -0.29
N ARG A 120 -14.38 10.84 -1.24
CA ARG A 120 -15.83 10.94 -0.95
C ARG A 120 -16.40 9.61 -0.48
N ILE A 121 -15.96 8.49 -1.07
CA ILE A 121 -16.34 7.14 -0.63
C ILE A 121 -15.84 6.91 0.80
N PHE A 122 -14.58 7.23 1.10
CA PHE A 122 -14.03 7.10 2.45
C PHE A 122 -14.77 7.95 3.47
N GLN A 123 -15.08 9.20 3.15
CA GLN A 123 -15.88 10.06 4.02
C GLN A 123 -17.29 9.49 4.27
N LEU A 124 -17.96 8.97 3.23
CA LEU A 124 -19.24 8.28 3.37
C LEU A 124 -19.10 7.09 4.32
N LEU A 125 -18.16 6.18 4.05
CA LEU A 125 -17.95 4.99 4.88
C LEU A 125 -17.62 5.33 6.34
N ALA A 126 -16.78 6.34 6.59
CA ALA A 126 -16.40 6.79 7.93
C ALA A 126 -17.58 7.41 8.71
N SER A 127 -18.58 7.94 7.99
CA SER A 127 -19.79 8.52 8.59
C SER A 127 -20.84 7.47 9.02
N LEU A 128 -20.70 6.22 8.55
CA LEU A 128 -21.63 5.15 8.87
C LEU A 128 -21.41 4.62 10.29
N ARG A 129 -22.49 4.09 10.86
CA ARG A 129 -22.46 3.50 12.20
C ARG A 129 -21.63 2.20 12.24
N PRO A 130 -21.21 1.75 13.44
CA PRO A 130 -20.45 0.50 13.60
C PRO A 130 -21.14 -0.76 13.07
N GLU A 131 -22.47 -0.77 12.90
CA GLU A 131 -23.16 -1.96 12.36
C GLU A 131 -22.81 -2.23 10.88
N TYR A 132 -22.26 -1.24 10.18
CA TYR A 132 -21.83 -1.34 8.78
C TYR A 132 -20.36 -1.79 8.61
N GLU A 133 -19.68 -2.17 9.69
CA GLU A 133 -18.25 -2.57 9.64
C GLU A 133 -18.00 -3.73 8.66
N ASP A 134 -18.86 -4.74 8.62
CA ASP A 134 -18.67 -5.90 7.75
C ASP A 134 -18.78 -5.52 6.26
N MET A 135 -19.76 -4.70 5.91
CA MET A 135 -19.93 -4.15 4.56
C MET A 135 -18.75 -3.27 4.18
N ARG A 136 -18.26 -2.42 5.10
CA ARG A 136 -17.07 -1.60 4.88
C ARG A 136 -15.85 -2.44 4.54
N ARG A 137 -15.56 -3.47 5.36
CA ARG A 137 -14.41 -4.36 5.13
C ARG A 137 -14.53 -5.06 3.77
N GLN A 138 -15.70 -5.59 3.43
CA GLN A 138 -15.90 -6.27 2.15
C GLN A 138 -15.65 -5.36 0.94
N ASN A 139 -16.08 -4.09 1.01
CA ASN A 139 -15.88 -3.13 -0.08
C ASN A 139 -14.43 -2.65 -0.19
N LEU A 140 -13.77 -2.39 0.96
CA LEU A 140 -12.38 -1.92 0.98
C LEU A 140 -11.35 -3.01 0.61
N MET A 141 -11.75 -4.27 0.61
CA MET A 141 -10.94 -5.42 0.15
C MET A 141 -10.98 -5.62 -1.37
N GLN A 142 -11.79 -4.87 -2.11
CA GLN A 142 -11.87 -4.99 -3.56
C GLN A 142 -10.61 -4.43 -4.24
N ILE A 143 -10.19 -5.05 -5.35
CA ILE A 143 -9.02 -4.60 -6.14
C ILE A 143 -9.21 -3.17 -6.65
N THR A 144 -10.45 -2.82 -6.99
CA THR A 144 -10.87 -1.49 -7.39
C THR A 144 -12.07 -1.09 -6.57
N LEU A 145 -12.05 0.10 -5.98
CA LEU A 145 -13.22 0.62 -5.30
C LEU A 145 -14.37 0.82 -6.29
N PRO A 146 -15.62 0.53 -5.89
CA PRO A 146 -16.76 0.81 -6.72
C PRO A 146 -16.99 2.33 -6.79
N SER A 147 -17.74 2.79 -7.80
CA SER A 147 -18.11 4.22 -7.88
C SER A 147 -18.92 4.66 -6.67
N LEU A 148 -18.93 5.96 -6.38
CA LEU A 148 -19.69 6.52 -5.26
C LEU A 148 -21.18 6.17 -5.36
N ALA A 149 -21.75 6.19 -6.56
CA ALA A 149 -23.15 5.81 -6.79
C ALA A 149 -23.43 4.34 -6.42
N SER A 150 -22.51 3.43 -6.78
CA SER A 150 -22.60 2.01 -6.44
C SER A 150 -22.45 1.78 -4.93
N MET A 151 -21.55 2.55 -4.29
CA MET A 151 -21.40 2.52 -2.83
C MET A 151 -22.67 2.97 -2.11
N CYS A 152 -23.27 4.08 -2.53
CA CYS A 152 -24.55 4.56 -1.99
C CYS A 152 -25.66 3.52 -2.14
N ALA A 153 -25.77 2.87 -3.32
CA ALA A 153 -26.73 1.80 -3.54
C ALA A 153 -26.51 0.60 -2.61
N THR A 154 -25.25 0.25 -2.34
CA THR A 154 -24.87 -0.82 -1.41
C THR A 154 -25.27 -0.49 0.03
N VAL A 155 -24.99 0.74 0.49
CA VAL A 155 -25.39 1.21 1.83
C VAL A 155 -26.91 1.18 1.99
N ASN A 156 -27.66 1.69 1.01
CA ASN A 156 -29.12 1.69 1.04
C ASN A 156 -29.72 0.27 1.05
N ARG A 157 -29.08 -0.69 0.37
CA ARG A 157 -29.49 -2.09 0.41
C ARG A 157 -29.26 -2.73 1.78
N GLU A 158 -28.15 -2.43 2.44
CA GLU A 158 -27.91 -2.93 3.81
C GLU A 158 -28.83 -2.28 4.85
N GLU A 159 -29.24 -1.02 4.66
CA GLU A 159 -30.20 -0.36 5.56
C GLU A 159 -31.62 -0.93 5.48
N THR A 160 -32.01 -1.45 4.32
CA THR A 160 -33.35 -2.03 4.07
C THR A 160 -33.46 -3.50 4.43
N ARG A 161 -32.40 -4.11 4.98
CA ARG A 161 -32.30 -5.52 5.35
C ARG A 161 -32.75 -5.78 6.78
#